data_AF-A0A955STT5-F1
#
_entry.id   AF-A0A955STT5-F1
#
_cell.length_a   1.000
_cell.length_b   1.000
_cell.length_c   1.000
_cell.angle_alpha   90.00
_cell.angle_beta   90.00
_cell.angle_gamma   90.00
#
_symmetry.space_group_name_H-M   'P 1'
#
loop_
_entity.id
_entity.type
_entity.pdbx_description
1 polymer ?
#
loop_
_entity_poly.entity_id
_entity_poly.type
_entity_poly.pdbx_seq_one_letter_code
_entity_poly.pdbx_strand_id
1 'polypeptide(L)'
;MDAKARPLQGIEDSPYTDFPLTIECSVLLNSKDGYNILLASHPKTSDEHWELYTEARTGNLAVYAPRYQTPIHTSSADVADGKWHRLATILQDGRVRLMVDGEKVLDTEAALRQDLKPGAGPFTVGYTNDGAAKIFCDGLIDDVRISEGASLDGEVKIIGKWSFDDPDGDRYEDASESGYDLAPFEMKKKIKRLGSEVVDINDQDEDDWMDDRWPLMDTGNFFSATITTPQIPGSRPTYKGIAVKLGEENERSILFDTELLRMTCGWEGNFVKTFP
;
A
#
# COMPACT_ATOMS: atom_id res chain seq x y z
N MET A 1 3.71 -7.60 12.36
CA MET A 1 4.70 -7.48 11.23
C MET A 1 4.91 -6.03 10.78
N ASP A 2 6.05 -5.69 10.15
CA ASP A 2 6.33 -4.37 9.53
C ASP A 2 5.87 -4.32 8.07
N ALA A 3 4.78 -3.59 7.80
CA ALA A 3 4.10 -3.54 6.51
C ALA A 3 4.87 -2.78 5.43
N LYS A 4 5.76 -1.89 5.87
CA LYS A 4 6.60 -1.12 4.97
C LYS A 4 7.81 -1.93 4.51
N ALA A 5 8.40 -2.68 5.43
CA ALA A 5 9.57 -3.50 5.15
C ALA A 5 9.20 -4.81 4.43
N ARG A 6 8.11 -5.45 4.85
CA ARG A 6 7.76 -6.81 4.45
C ARG A 6 6.24 -6.97 4.27
N PRO A 7 5.63 -6.32 3.27
CA PRO A 7 4.23 -6.59 2.92
C PRO A 7 4.05 -8.06 2.54
N LEU A 8 2.85 -8.61 2.73
CA LEU A 8 2.56 -10.04 2.52
C LEU A 8 1.45 -10.24 1.50
N GLN A 9 1.48 -11.38 0.81
CA GLN A 9 0.43 -11.80 -0.12
C GLN A 9 0.15 -13.29 -0.02
N GLY A 10 -1.07 -13.68 -0.33
CA GLY A 10 -1.40 -15.07 -0.62
C GLY A 10 -0.72 -15.56 -1.88
N ILE A 11 -0.46 -16.86 -1.92
CA ILE A 11 0.12 -17.55 -3.09
C ILE A 11 -0.95 -18.10 -4.05
N GLU A 12 -2.22 -18.02 -3.65
CA GLU A 12 -3.40 -18.45 -4.40
C GLU A 12 -4.41 -17.30 -4.51
N ASP A 13 -5.47 -17.48 -5.28
CA ASP A 13 -6.57 -16.51 -5.36
C ASP A 13 -7.27 -16.38 -4.01
N SER A 14 -7.59 -15.14 -3.63
CA SER A 14 -8.24 -14.85 -2.35
C SER A 14 -9.62 -15.50 -2.28
N PRO A 15 -9.95 -16.28 -1.24
CA PRO A 15 -11.32 -16.77 -1.04
C PRO A 15 -12.23 -15.71 -0.38
N TYR A 16 -11.70 -14.53 -0.02
CA TYR A 16 -12.39 -13.52 0.76
C TYR A 16 -13.15 -12.54 -0.14
N THR A 17 -14.22 -12.98 -0.81
CA THR A 17 -15.01 -12.14 -1.72
C THR A 17 -16.47 -12.02 -1.33
N ASP A 18 -17.00 -13.00 -0.59
CA ASP A 18 -18.42 -13.08 -0.27
C ASP A 18 -18.81 -12.27 0.96
N PHE A 19 -19.94 -11.56 0.84
CA PHE A 19 -20.56 -10.82 1.94
C PHE A 19 -21.78 -11.59 2.45
N PRO A 20 -22.01 -11.66 3.78
CA PRO A 20 -21.36 -10.86 4.80
C PRO A 20 -19.95 -11.32 5.21
N LEU A 21 -19.06 -10.36 5.42
CA LEU A 21 -17.66 -10.55 5.79
C LEU A 21 -17.30 -9.63 6.97
N THR A 22 -16.63 -10.18 7.98
CA THR A 22 -16.06 -9.42 9.10
C THR A 22 -14.55 -9.51 9.06
N ILE A 23 -13.89 -8.36 9.03
CA ILE A 23 -12.44 -8.21 8.90
C ILE A 23 -11.92 -7.48 10.13
N GLU A 24 -10.91 -8.02 10.79
CA GLU A 24 -10.28 -7.44 11.97
C GLU A 24 -8.75 -7.41 11.81
N CYS A 25 -8.10 -6.38 12.35
CA CYS A 25 -6.65 -6.31 12.50
C CYS A 25 -6.26 -5.29 13.57
N SER A 26 -5.04 -5.39 14.06
CA SER A 26 -4.40 -4.38 14.91
C SER A 26 -3.41 -3.60 14.06
N VAL A 27 -3.35 -2.27 14.18
CA VAL A 27 -2.42 -1.44 13.41
C VAL A 27 -1.73 -0.39 14.25
N LEU A 28 -0.49 -0.05 13.88
CA LEU A 28 0.21 1.17 14.32
C LEU A 28 0.79 1.85 13.09
N LEU A 29 0.27 3.02 12.72
CA LEU A 29 0.67 3.71 11.49
C LEU A 29 1.58 4.90 11.81
N ASN A 30 2.69 4.99 11.08
CA ASN A 30 3.76 5.97 11.34
C ASN A 30 3.54 7.30 10.61
N SER A 31 2.74 7.29 9.54
CA SER A 31 2.49 8.46 8.70
C SER A 31 1.09 8.43 8.11
N LYS A 32 0.60 9.64 7.83
CA LYS A 32 -0.57 9.90 7.00
C LYS A 32 -0.22 10.83 5.84
N ASP A 33 1.03 10.93 5.42
CA ASP A 33 1.38 11.74 4.23
C ASP A 33 0.80 11.12 2.95
N GLY A 34 0.71 9.79 2.91
CA GLY A 34 0.07 9.00 1.86
C GLY A 34 -1.07 8.14 2.42
N TYR A 35 -1.69 7.38 1.53
CA TYR A 35 -2.62 6.33 1.93
C TYR A 35 -1.84 5.19 2.60
N ASN A 36 -2.46 4.52 3.59
CA ASN A 36 -1.97 3.24 4.07
C ASN A 36 -2.97 2.15 3.71
N ILE A 37 -2.59 1.22 2.83
CA ILE A 37 -3.43 0.05 2.53
C ILE A 37 -3.14 -1.04 3.56
N LEU A 38 -4.14 -1.39 4.36
CA LEU A 38 -3.98 -2.33 5.46
C LEU A 38 -4.17 -3.76 4.97
N LEU A 39 -5.34 -4.03 4.39
CA LEU A 39 -5.72 -5.35 3.89
C LEU A 39 -6.48 -5.16 2.58
N ALA A 40 -6.22 -6.00 1.58
CA ALA A 40 -7.00 -5.99 0.35
C ALA A 40 -7.20 -7.40 -0.20
N SER A 41 -8.32 -7.60 -0.89
CA SER A 41 -8.64 -8.84 -1.60
C SER A 41 -8.82 -8.50 -3.07
N HIS A 42 -8.14 -9.23 -3.95
CA HIS A 42 -8.19 -9.06 -5.41
C HIS A 42 -7.66 -7.70 -5.93
N PRO A 43 -7.32 -7.57 -7.22
CA PRO A 43 -6.99 -6.28 -7.82
C PRO A 43 -8.23 -5.39 -7.99
N LYS A 44 -8.02 -4.06 -8.06
CA LYS A 44 -9.10 -3.07 -8.24
C LYS A 44 -9.89 -3.22 -9.55
N THR A 45 -9.38 -4.00 -10.50
CA THR A 45 -10.06 -4.36 -11.75
C THR A 45 -11.15 -5.42 -11.58
N SER A 46 -11.19 -6.10 -10.42
CA SER A 46 -12.27 -7.01 -10.02
C SER A 46 -13.36 -6.24 -9.27
N ASP A 47 -14.63 -6.44 -9.62
CA ASP A 47 -15.76 -5.91 -8.85
C ASP A 47 -15.95 -6.61 -7.49
N GLU A 48 -15.23 -7.71 -7.24
CA GLU A 48 -15.16 -8.41 -5.94
C GLU A 48 -14.05 -7.87 -5.04
N HIS A 49 -13.31 -6.86 -5.52
CA HIS A 49 -12.30 -6.19 -4.74
C HIS A 49 -12.89 -5.59 -3.46
N TRP A 50 -12.08 -5.62 -2.41
CA TRP A 50 -12.23 -4.71 -1.30
C TRP A 50 -10.85 -4.38 -0.73
N GLU A 51 -10.71 -3.17 -0.19
CA GLU A 51 -9.52 -2.76 0.55
C GLU A 51 -9.90 -1.94 1.78
N LEU A 52 -9.30 -2.28 2.91
CA LEU A 52 -9.31 -1.51 4.13
C LEU A 52 -8.07 -0.60 4.14
N TYR A 53 -8.27 0.71 4.26
CA TYR A 53 -7.19 1.67 4.14
C TYR A 53 -7.40 2.91 5.03
N THR A 54 -6.37 3.75 5.11
CA THR A 54 -6.49 5.11 5.66
C THR A 54 -6.25 6.16 4.60
N GLU A 55 -7.03 7.24 4.65
CA GLU A 55 -6.89 8.36 3.73
C GLU A 55 -5.58 9.13 3.97
N ALA A 56 -4.95 9.55 2.88
CA ALA A 56 -3.84 10.49 2.94
C ALA A 56 -4.28 11.81 3.61
N ARG A 57 -3.35 12.41 4.34
CA ARG A 57 -3.40 13.64 5.13
C ARG A 57 -4.27 13.59 6.37
N THR A 58 -5.38 12.87 6.34
CA THR A 58 -6.32 12.78 7.47
C THR A 58 -6.02 11.61 8.38
N GLY A 59 -5.60 10.47 7.81
CA GLY A 59 -5.47 9.20 8.55
C GLY A 59 -6.83 8.51 8.80
N ASN A 60 -7.90 9.00 8.16
CA ASN A 60 -9.25 8.51 8.38
C ASN A 60 -9.39 7.06 7.91
N LEU A 61 -9.93 6.19 8.75
CA LEU A 61 -10.24 4.80 8.39
C LEU A 61 -11.35 4.76 7.34
N ALA A 62 -11.12 4.02 6.25
CA ALA A 62 -12.03 3.87 5.13
C ALA A 62 -11.99 2.46 4.53
N VAL A 63 -13.04 2.10 3.81
CA VAL A 63 -13.09 0.91 2.97
C VAL A 63 -13.51 1.29 1.55
N TYR A 64 -12.84 0.71 0.56
CA TYR A 64 -13.25 0.74 -0.83
C TYR A 64 -13.68 -0.68 -1.24
N ALA A 65 -14.90 -0.81 -1.78
CA ALA A 65 -15.49 -2.07 -2.21
C ALA A 65 -16.43 -1.83 -3.41
N PRO A 66 -15.97 -1.98 -4.67
CA PRO A 66 -16.77 -1.78 -5.89
C PRO A 66 -18.03 -2.64 -6.02
N ARG A 67 -18.19 -3.66 -5.16
CA ARG A 67 -19.40 -4.47 -5.04
C ARG A 67 -20.62 -3.67 -4.54
N TYR A 68 -20.42 -2.52 -3.92
CA TYR A 68 -21.48 -1.59 -3.52
C TYR A 68 -21.80 -0.56 -4.61
N GLN A 69 -23.04 -0.08 -4.63
CA GLN A 69 -23.45 1.03 -5.50
C GLN A 69 -22.69 2.33 -5.18
N THR A 70 -22.42 2.58 -3.90
CA THR A 70 -21.49 3.62 -3.43
C THR A 70 -20.26 2.90 -2.90
N PRO A 71 -19.12 2.93 -3.62
CA PRO A 71 -18.05 1.97 -3.34
C PRO A 71 -17.08 2.41 -2.24
N ILE A 72 -17.08 3.70 -1.85
CA ILE A 72 -16.17 4.23 -0.83
C ILE A 72 -16.97 4.61 0.41
N HIS A 73 -16.53 4.10 1.56
CA HIS A 73 -17.11 4.40 2.86
C HIS A 73 -16.01 4.82 3.83
N THR A 74 -15.98 6.11 4.18
CA THR A 74 -14.94 6.72 5.04
C THR A 74 -15.54 7.18 6.36
N SER A 75 -14.87 6.86 7.47
CA SER A 75 -15.16 7.43 8.79
C SER A 75 -14.44 8.78 8.98
N SER A 76 -14.66 9.43 10.13
CA SER A 76 -13.86 10.59 10.56
C SER A 76 -12.80 10.23 11.61
N ALA A 77 -12.50 8.94 11.80
CA ALA A 77 -11.57 8.48 12.82
C ALA A 77 -10.15 8.40 12.25
N ASP A 78 -9.29 9.30 12.71
CA ASP A 78 -7.85 9.26 12.43
C ASP A 78 -7.20 8.12 13.21
N VAL A 79 -6.77 7.07 12.50
CA VAL A 79 -6.08 5.91 13.08
C VAL A 79 -4.58 5.91 12.73
N ALA A 80 -4.10 6.99 12.10
CA ALA A 80 -2.70 7.21 11.77
C ALA A 80 -2.07 8.27 12.68
N ASP A 81 -2.32 8.13 13.98
CA ASP A 81 -1.89 9.05 15.04
C ASP A 81 -0.61 8.60 15.78
N GLY A 82 0.03 7.51 15.30
CA GLY A 82 1.21 6.91 15.91
C GLY A 82 0.93 5.96 17.08
N LYS A 83 -0.33 5.58 17.33
CA LYS A 83 -0.71 4.60 18.37
C LYS A 83 -1.23 3.29 17.77
N TRP A 84 -1.25 2.27 18.61
CA TRP A 84 -1.95 1.03 18.31
C TRP A 84 -3.46 1.22 18.33
N HIS A 85 -4.13 0.72 17.31
CA HIS A 85 -5.58 0.65 17.21
C HIS A 85 -6.03 -0.76 16.83
N ARG A 86 -7.10 -1.25 17.47
CA ARG A 86 -7.81 -2.45 17.04
C ARG A 86 -8.93 -2.05 16.08
N LEU A 87 -8.84 -2.52 14.85
CA LEU A 87 -9.81 -2.21 13.80
C LEU A 87 -10.75 -3.38 13.57
N ALA A 88 -12.00 -3.06 13.26
CA ALA A 88 -12.90 -4.02 12.65
C ALA A 88 -13.75 -3.37 11.55
N THR A 89 -14.09 -4.16 10.54
CA THR A 89 -14.90 -3.77 9.39
C THR A 89 -15.91 -4.86 9.11
N ILE A 90 -17.17 -4.49 8.97
CA ILE A 90 -18.25 -5.42 8.62
C ILE A 90 -18.86 -4.99 7.30
N LEU A 91 -18.71 -5.85 6.29
CA LEU A 91 -19.27 -5.69 4.95
C LEU A 91 -20.45 -6.64 4.80
N GLN A 92 -21.64 -6.12 4.54
CA GLN A 92 -22.84 -6.92 4.30
C GLN A 92 -23.76 -6.20 3.30
N ASP A 93 -24.74 -6.91 2.74
CA ASP A 93 -25.78 -6.23 1.99
C ASP A 93 -26.58 -5.28 2.89
N GLY A 94 -26.93 -4.13 2.32
CA GLY A 94 -27.62 -3.03 2.98
C GLY A 94 -26.80 -2.24 3.99
N ARG A 95 -25.55 -2.62 4.33
CA ARG A 95 -24.82 -1.96 5.42
C ARG A 95 -23.30 -2.13 5.40
N VAL A 96 -22.58 -1.05 5.72
CA VAL A 96 -21.16 -1.06 6.06
C VAL A 96 -20.95 -0.47 7.45
N ARG A 97 -20.14 -1.13 8.27
CA ARG A 97 -19.75 -0.64 9.60
C ARG A 97 -18.23 -0.64 9.73
N LEU A 98 -17.68 0.41 10.33
CA LEU A 98 -16.27 0.51 10.73
C LEU A 98 -16.16 0.74 12.24
N MET A 99 -15.19 0.09 12.87
CA MET A 99 -14.95 0.15 14.30
C MET A 99 -13.46 0.40 14.58
N VAL A 100 -13.19 1.22 15.60
CA VAL A 100 -11.85 1.51 16.12
C VAL A 100 -11.90 1.33 17.63
N ASP A 101 -11.04 0.49 18.17
CA ASP A 101 -10.91 0.20 19.60
C ASP A 101 -12.25 -0.23 20.27
N GLY A 102 -13.08 -0.95 19.51
CA GLY A 102 -14.41 -1.39 19.94
C GLY A 102 -15.52 -0.34 19.79
N GLU A 103 -15.18 0.91 19.46
CA GLU A 103 -16.15 1.96 19.17
C GLU A 103 -16.55 1.98 17.70
N LYS A 104 -17.85 2.11 17.43
CA LYS A 104 -18.37 2.21 16.05
C LYS A 104 -18.19 3.62 15.51
N VAL A 105 -17.26 3.79 14.58
CA VAL A 105 -16.90 5.08 13.96
C VAL A 105 -17.62 5.34 12.63
N LEU A 106 -18.18 4.30 12.00
CA LEU A 106 -19.05 4.42 10.83
C LEU A 106 -20.16 3.36 10.87
N ASP A 107 -21.35 3.77 10.47
CA ASP A 107 -22.51 2.92 10.32
C ASP A 107 -23.43 3.51 9.24
N THR A 108 -23.36 2.96 8.03
CA THR A 108 -24.05 3.53 6.86
C THR A 108 -24.78 2.45 6.09
N GLU A 109 -25.89 2.86 5.45
CA GLU A 109 -26.54 2.06 4.43
C GLU A 109 -25.63 1.91 3.22
N ALA A 110 -25.59 0.71 2.65
CA ALA A 110 -24.78 0.37 1.48
C ALA A 110 -25.39 -0.83 0.76
N ALA A 111 -26.05 -0.61 -0.38
CA ALA A 111 -26.67 -1.67 -1.17
C ALA A 111 -25.67 -2.28 -2.15
N LEU A 112 -25.66 -3.61 -2.27
CA LEU A 112 -24.87 -4.29 -3.30
C LEU A 112 -25.46 -4.01 -4.70
N ARG A 113 -24.59 -4.03 -5.71
CA ARG A 113 -25.00 -4.07 -7.12
C ARG A 113 -25.09 -5.53 -7.61
N GLN A 114 -25.86 -5.75 -8.66
CA GLN A 114 -26.14 -7.11 -9.18
C GLN A 114 -25.18 -7.54 -10.29
N ASP A 115 -24.61 -6.58 -11.00
CA ASP A 115 -23.74 -6.78 -12.16
C ASP A 115 -22.27 -6.72 -11.74
N LEU A 116 -21.69 -7.88 -11.40
CA LEU A 116 -20.28 -7.97 -11.01
C LEU A 116 -19.45 -8.57 -12.15
N LYS A 117 -18.29 -7.96 -12.40
CA LYS A 117 -17.21 -8.54 -13.19
C LYS A 117 -16.15 -9.09 -12.23
N PRO A 118 -16.18 -10.40 -11.91
CA PRO A 118 -15.16 -11.00 -11.07
C PRO A 118 -13.80 -11.00 -11.76
N GLY A 119 -12.76 -11.00 -10.96
CA GLY A 119 -11.36 -11.12 -11.38
C GLY A 119 -10.60 -11.90 -10.33
N ALA A 120 -9.48 -12.49 -10.72
CA ALA A 120 -8.62 -13.31 -9.87
C ALA A 120 -7.48 -12.48 -9.27
N GLY A 121 -6.99 -12.88 -8.10
CA GLY A 121 -5.89 -12.22 -7.41
C GLY A 121 -5.81 -12.52 -5.92
N PRO A 122 -4.63 -12.29 -5.32
CA PRO A 122 -4.37 -12.71 -3.95
C PRO A 122 -5.05 -11.79 -2.93
N PHE A 123 -5.10 -12.28 -1.69
CA PHE A 123 -5.27 -11.43 -0.52
C PHE A 123 -3.91 -10.82 -0.14
N THR A 124 -3.89 -9.55 0.21
CA THR A 124 -2.67 -8.80 0.50
C THR A 124 -2.76 -8.09 1.84
N VAL A 125 -1.62 -8.00 2.53
CA VAL A 125 -1.45 -7.32 3.82
C VAL A 125 -0.35 -6.27 3.66
N GLY A 126 -0.69 -5.02 3.98
CA GLY A 126 0.24 -3.89 3.92
C GLY A 126 0.42 -3.26 2.54
N TYR A 127 -0.34 -3.69 1.52
CA TYR A 127 -0.35 -3.07 0.20
C TYR A 127 -1.60 -3.48 -0.60
N THR A 128 -1.86 -2.77 -1.71
CA THR A 128 -2.84 -3.16 -2.74
C THR A 128 -2.13 -3.49 -4.05
N ASN A 129 -2.64 -4.47 -4.79
CA ASN A 129 -2.14 -4.84 -6.11
C ASN A 129 -3.04 -4.20 -7.20
N ASP A 130 -2.70 -2.99 -7.63
CA ASP A 130 -3.42 -2.25 -8.68
C ASP A 130 -2.60 -2.25 -9.99
N GLY A 131 -2.34 -3.45 -10.52
CA GLY A 131 -1.51 -3.63 -11.71
C GLY A 131 -0.09 -3.08 -11.50
N ALA A 132 0.29 -2.07 -12.30
CA ALA A 132 1.59 -1.41 -12.22
C ALA A 132 1.75 -0.55 -10.96
N ALA A 133 0.68 0.08 -10.46
CA ALA A 133 0.73 0.94 -9.29
C ALA A 133 0.56 0.11 -8.00
N LYS A 134 1.48 0.31 -7.04
CA LYS A 134 1.40 -0.31 -5.72
C LYS A 134 1.41 0.77 -4.67
N ILE A 135 0.36 0.78 -3.84
CA ILE A 135 0.26 1.66 -2.69
C ILE A 135 0.50 0.79 -1.46
N PHE A 136 1.41 1.22 -0.61
CA PHE A 136 1.87 0.47 0.57
C PHE A 136 1.34 1.09 1.87
N CYS A 137 1.60 0.41 2.98
CA CYS A 137 1.36 0.89 4.33
C CYS A 137 2.66 1.32 5.00
N ASP A 138 2.68 2.50 5.63
CA ASP A 138 3.75 2.93 6.52
C ASP A 138 3.34 2.64 7.98
N GLY A 139 3.55 1.41 8.42
CA GLY A 139 3.15 0.99 9.76
C GLY A 139 3.34 -0.48 10.05
N LEU A 140 2.89 -0.87 11.22
CA LEU A 140 2.80 -2.24 11.68
C LEU A 140 1.37 -2.74 11.54
N ILE A 141 1.21 -4.00 11.14
CA ILE A 141 -0.07 -4.71 11.09
C ILE A 141 0.08 -5.99 11.89
N ASP A 142 -0.94 -6.30 12.69
CA ASP A 142 -0.99 -7.46 13.55
C ASP A 142 -2.36 -8.09 13.69
N ASP A 143 -2.42 -9.31 14.23
CA ASP A 143 -3.65 -10.01 14.62
C ASP A 143 -4.78 -9.95 13.57
N VAL A 144 -4.46 -10.28 12.32
CA VAL A 144 -5.41 -10.27 11.21
C VAL A 144 -6.36 -11.44 11.35
N ARG A 145 -7.66 -11.16 11.22
CA ARG A 145 -8.72 -12.17 11.24
C ARG A 145 -9.79 -11.82 10.21
N ILE A 146 -10.24 -12.82 9.46
CA ILE A 146 -11.37 -12.74 8.55
C ILE A 146 -12.38 -13.81 8.95
N SER A 147 -13.65 -13.42 9.08
CA SER A 147 -14.73 -14.32 9.47
C SER A 147 -15.93 -14.19 8.52
N GLU A 148 -16.59 -15.31 8.25
CA GLU A 148 -17.88 -15.34 7.56
C GLU A 148 -18.98 -14.79 8.50
N GLY A 149 -19.79 -13.85 8.00
CA GLY A 149 -20.86 -13.26 8.79
C GLY A 149 -20.63 -11.79 9.16
N ALA A 150 -21.63 -11.22 9.84
CA ALA A 150 -21.70 -9.80 10.17
C ALA A 150 -21.72 -9.54 11.69
N SER A 151 -20.82 -10.20 12.42
CA SER A 151 -20.78 -10.16 13.89
C SER A 151 -19.34 -10.12 14.42
N LEU A 152 -19.11 -9.32 15.47
CA LEU A 152 -17.86 -9.32 16.25
C LEU A 152 -17.95 -10.21 17.49
N ASP A 153 -19.14 -10.30 18.09
CA ASP A 153 -19.37 -10.96 19.39
C ASP A 153 -20.07 -12.33 19.26
N GLY A 154 -20.36 -12.76 18.03
CA GLY A 154 -21.04 -14.03 17.75
C GLY A 154 -20.08 -15.16 17.44
N GLU A 155 -20.58 -16.40 17.51
CA GLU A 155 -19.90 -17.53 16.87
C GLU A 155 -19.97 -17.36 15.35
N VAL A 156 -18.93 -16.73 14.80
CA VAL A 156 -18.69 -16.61 13.36
C VAL A 156 -17.54 -17.53 12.96
N LYS A 157 -17.69 -18.21 11.83
CA LYS A 157 -16.64 -19.08 11.30
C LYS A 157 -15.45 -18.23 10.87
N ILE A 158 -14.28 -18.50 11.46
CA ILE A 158 -13.02 -17.84 11.08
C ILE A 158 -12.50 -18.54 9.84
N ILE A 159 -12.30 -17.78 8.76
CA ILE A 159 -11.82 -18.28 7.46
C ILE A 159 -10.44 -17.78 7.07
N GLY A 160 -9.84 -16.89 7.87
CA GLY A 160 -8.43 -16.53 7.79
C GLY A 160 -7.97 -15.93 9.11
N LYS A 161 -6.78 -16.31 9.58
CA LYS A 161 -6.22 -15.86 10.86
C LYS A 161 -4.69 -15.90 10.85
N TRP A 162 -4.06 -14.75 11.05
CA TRP A 162 -2.60 -14.62 11.12
C TRP A 162 -2.20 -13.68 12.27
N SER A 163 -1.32 -14.14 13.16
CA SER A 163 -0.85 -13.36 14.32
C SER A 163 0.50 -12.67 14.11
N PHE A 164 1.22 -12.97 13.03
CA PHE A 164 2.50 -12.32 12.69
C PHE A 164 3.56 -12.22 13.81
N ASP A 165 3.49 -13.09 14.81
CA ASP A 165 4.39 -13.12 15.98
C ASP A 165 5.80 -13.60 15.63
N ASP A 166 5.97 -14.26 14.48
CA ASP A 166 7.27 -14.66 13.92
C ASP A 166 7.65 -13.73 12.74
N PRO A 167 8.36 -12.62 13.01
CA PRO A 167 8.65 -11.59 12.00
C PRO A 167 9.67 -12.04 10.94
N ASP A 168 10.41 -13.11 11.20
CA ASP A 168 11.47 -13.61 10.31
C ASP A 168 11.00 -14.74 9.38
N GLY A 169 9.77 -15.24 9.57
CA GLY A 169 9.20 -16.33 8.76
C GLY A 169 9.13 -16.03 7.26
N ASP A 170 9.54 -17.00 6.44
CA ASP A 170 9.36 -16.97 4.97
C ASP A 170 7.92 -17.31 4.55
N ARG A 171 7.12 -17.77 5.51
CA ARG A 171 5.68 -18.07 5.39
C ARG A 171 4.99 -17.74 6.69
N TYR A 172 3.75 -17.31 6.59
CA TYR A 172 2.87 -17.01 7.71
C TYR A 172 1.65 -17.92 7.59
N GLU A 173 1.64 -18.95 8.42
CA GLU A 173 0.62 -19.99 8.40
C GLU A 173 -0.74 -19.42 8.82
N ASP A 174 -1.77 -19.78 8.07
CA ASP A 174 -3.14 -19.49 8.48
C ASP A 174 -3.57 -20.43 9.62
N ALA A 175 -3.91 -19.85 10.77
CA ALA A 175 -4.40 -20.58 11.93
C ALA A 175 -5.90 -20.92 11.85
N SER A 176 -6.58 -20.61 10.73
CA SER A 176 -7.97 -20.95 10.45
C SER A 176 -8.12 -22.33 9.76
N GLU A 177 -9.36 -22.74 9.51
CA GLU A 177 -9.64 -23.98 8.77
C GLU A 177 -9.39 -23.86 7.26
N SER A 178 -9.20 -22.65 6.71
CA SER A 178 -8.99 -22.47 5.27
C SER A 178 -7.58 -22.86 4.83
N GLY A 179 -6.58 -22.66 5.69
CA GLY A 179 -5.17 -22.95 5.40
C GLY A 179 -4.57 -22.01 4.36
N TYR A 180 -5.09 -20.78 4.24
CA TYR A 180 -4.64 -19.80 3.27
C TYR A 180 -3.35 -19.10 3.73
N ASP A 181 -2.21 -19.73 3.51
CA ASP A 181 -0.92 -19.19 3.95
C ASP A 181 -0.51 -17.91 3.20
N LEU A 182 0.16 -17.01 3.92
CA LEU A 182 0.77 -15.81 3.33
C LEU A 182 2.27 -15.97 3.18
N ALA A 183 2.83 -15.32 2.17
CA ALA A 183 4.26 -15.21 1.96
C ALA A 183 4.65 -13.73 1.80
N PRO A 184 5.90 -13.35 2.10
CA PRO A 184 6.40 -12.03 1.77
C PRO A 184 6.16 -11.70 0.30
N PHE A 185 5.61 -10.50 0.06
CA PHE A 185 5.55 -9.94 -1.27
C PHE A 185 6.97 -9.61 -1.71
N GLU A 186 7.54 -10.47 -2.54
CA GLU A 186 8.75 -10.13 -3.26
C GLU A 186 8.38 -9.26 -4.45
N MET A 187 8.78 -7.99 -4.37
CA MET A 187 8.82 -7.16 -5.56
C MET A 187 9.83 -7.81 -6.49
N LYS A 188 9.34 -8.56 -7.50
CA LYS A 188 10.17 -9.06 -8.59
C LYS A 188 10.83 -7.85 -9.21
N LYS A 189 12.07 -7.56 -8.81
CA LYS A 189 12.95 -6.65 -9.52
C LYS A 189 13.13 -7.28 -10.89
N LYS A 190 12.28 -6.93 -11.86
CA LYS A 190 12.51 -7.15 -13.28
C LYS A 190 13.70 -6.25 -13.66
N ILE A 191 14.88 -6.58 -13.15
CA ILE A 191 16.11 -6.16 -13.82
C ILE A 191 16.19 -7.12 -15.01
N LYS A 192 15.49 -6.80 -16.11
CA LYS A 192 15.86 -7.34 -17.42
C LYS A 192 17.27 -6.82 -17.66
N ARG A 193 18.30 -7.59 -17.25
CA ARG A 193 19.67 -7.40 -17.72
C ARG A 193 19.56 -7.48 -19.25
N LEU A 194 19.94 -6.39 -19.93
CA LEU A 194 20.01 -6.37 -21.39
C LEU A 194 20.96 -7.50 -21.80
N GLY A 195 20.41 -8.62 -22.30
CA GLY A 195 21.20 -9.80 -22.59
C GLY A 195 20.46 -11.14 -22.69
N SER A 196 19.23 -11.28 -22.18
CA SER A 196 18.45 -12.51 -22.38
C SER A 196 17.06 -12.18 -22.92
N GLU A 197 16.93 -12.38 -24.24
CA GLU A 197 15.75 -12.25 -25.10
C GLU A 197 15.20 -10.82 -25.32
N VAL A 198 15.49 -10.31 -26.53
CA VAL A 198 14.77 -9.18 -27.11
C VAL A 198 13.37 -9.69 -27.46
N VAL A 199 12.36 -9.27 -26.68
CA VAL A 199 10.96 -9.41 -27.08
C VAL A 199 10.74 -8.50 -28.29
N ASP A 200 10.16 -9.02 -29.36
CA ASP A 200 9.84 -8.21 -30.55
C ASP A 200 8.97 -7.02 -30.14
N ILE A 201 9.21 -5.85 -30.72
CA ILE A 201 8.48 -4.63 -30.35
C ILE A 201 6.96 -4.77 -30.54
N ASN A 202 6.52 -5.67 -31.43
CA ASN A 202 5.11 -5.92 -31.68
C ASN A 202 4.45 -6.84 -30.63
N ASP A 203 5.26 -7.52 -29.80
CA ASP A 203 4.79 -8.42 -28.75
C ASP A 203 4.91 -7.79 -27.34
N GLN A 204 5.24 -6.49 -27.27
CA GLN A 204 5.36 -5.73 -26.03
C GLN A 204 4.03 -5.01 -25.70
N ASP A 205 3.67 -4.98 -24.41
CA ASP A 205 2.56 -4.18 -23.87
C ASP A 205 3.08 -3.01 -23.02
N GLU A 206 2.20 -2.15 -22.50
CA GLU A 206 2.60 -0.98 -21.68
C GLU A 206 3.45 -1.36 -20.46
N ASP A 207 3.22 -2.54 -19.86
CA ASP A 207 3.95 -3.01 -18.68
C ASP A 207 5.41 -3.39 -19.01
N ASP A 208 5.73 -3.72 -20.26
CA ASP A 208 7.10 -3.98 -20.71
C ASP A 208 7.95 -2.70 -20.87
N TRP A 209 7.31 -1.52 -20.96
CA TRP A 209 7.98 -0.22 -21.09
C TRP A 209 8.11 0.54 -19.77
N MET A 210 7.38 0.12 -18.74
CA MET A 210 7.51 0.66 -17.39
C MET A 210 8.69 -0.01 -16.68
N ASP A 211 9.79 0.73 -16.50
CA ASP A 211 10.95 0.23 -15.77
C ASP A 211 11.49 1.22 -14.73
N ASP A 212 11.95 0.65 -13.62
CA ASP A 212 12.59 1.38 -12.52
C ASP A 212 14.09 1.60 -12.75
N ARG A 213 14.62 1.43 -13.97
CA ARG A 213 16.08 1.52 -14.19
C ARG A 213 16.59 2.94 -13.93
N TRP A 214 15.78 3.95 -14.22
CA TRP A 214 16.16 5.35 -13.99
C TRP A 214 16.21 5.72 -12.50
N PRO A 215 15.16 5.43 -11.68
CA PRO A 215 15.22 5.57 -10.22
C PRO A 215 16.31 4.75 -9.53
N LEU A 216 16.68 3.60 -10.11
CA LEU A 216 17.70 2.70 -9.55
C LEU A 216 19.10 2.94 -10.12
N MET A 217 19.26 3.91 -11.04
CA MET A 217 20.56 4.20 -11.62
C MET A 217 21.49 4.75 -10.54
N ASP A 218 22.70 4.19 -10.44
CA ASP A 218 23.76 4.86 -9.69
C ASP A 218 24.18 6.12 -10.45
N THR A 219 23.78 7.27 -9.92
CA THR A 219 24.09 8.59 -10.46
C THR A 219 25.49 9.06 -10.08
N GLY A 220 26.25 8.28 -9.31
CA GLY A 220 27.55 8.67 -8.79
C GLY A 220 27.43 9.84 -7.81
N ASN A 221 28.39 10.77 -7.86
CA ASN A 221 28.48 11.89 -6.90
C ASN A 221 27.66 13.13 -7.31
N PHE A 222 27.15 13.15 -8.54
CA PHE A 222 26.50 14.33 -9.11
C PHE A 222 25.28 13.93 -9.94
N PHE A 223 24.18 14.67 -9.81
CA PHE A 223 23.01 14.49 -10.65
C PHE A 223 22.51 15.82 -11.18
N SER A 224 22.36 15.93 -12.50
CA SER A 224 21.93 17.15 -13.17
C SER A 224 20.51 16.97 -13.70
N ALA A 225 19.60 17.85 -13.28
CA ALA A 225 18.20 17.84 -13.71
C ALA A 225 17.51 19.17 -13.39
N THR A 226 16.26 19.31 -13.85
CA THR A 226 15.32 20.22 -13.19
C THR A 226 14.90 19.59 -11.87
N ILE A 227 15.26 20.20 -10.75
CA ILE A 227 15.04 19.64 -9.41
C ILE A 227 14.06 20.50 -8.62
N THR A 228 13.02 19.88 -8.08
CA THR A 228 12.03 20.52 -7.21
C THR A 228 12.35 20.23 -5.74
N THR A 229 12.08 21.19 -4.86
CA THR A 229 12.37 21.09 -3.42
C THR A 229 11.11 21.37 -2.61
N PRO A 230 10.08 20.51 -2.69
CA PRO A 230 8.75 20.79 -2.13
C PRO A 230 8.74 20.95 -0.61
N GLN A 231 9.77 20.44 0.09
CA GLN A 231 9.95 20.60 1.53
C GLN A 231 10.35 22.02 1.94
N ILE A 232 10.75 22.88 1.00
CA ILE A 232 11.12 24.28 1.24
C ILE A 232 9.93 25.17 0.83
N PRO A 233 9.21 25.79 1.78
CA PRO A 233 8.07 26.63 1.46
C PRO A 233 8.43 27.77 0.48
N GLY A 234 7.66 27.91 -0.60
CA GLY A 234 7.89 28.93 -1.62
C GLY A 234 9.06 28.64 -2.56
N SER A 235 9.67 27.45 -2.51
CA SER A 235 10.71 27.07 -3.47
C SER A 235 10.16 27.02 -4.89
N ARG A 236 11.01 27.42 -5.83
CA ARG A 236 10.76 27.24 -7.26
C ARG A 236 11.62 26.10 -7.77
N PRO A 237 11.22 25.40 -8.84
CA PRO A 237 12.09 24.42 -9.49
C PRO A 237 13.43 25.06 -9.88
N THR A 238 14.53 24.38 -9.57
CA THR A 238 15.85 24.74 -10.07
C THR A 238 16.02 24.09 -11.44
N TYR A 239 15.79 24.87 -12.50
CA TYR A 239 15.71 24.34 -13.87
C TYR A 239 17.03 23.75 -14.38
N LYS A 240 18.18 24.35 -14.01
CA LYS A 240 19.52 23.86 -14.34
C LYS A 240 20.29 23.48 -13.07
N GLY A 241 19.70 22.58 -12.30
CA GLY A 241 20.21 22.14 -11.02
C GLY A 241 21.27 21.06 -11.16
N ILE A 242 22.38 21.20 -10.43
CA ILE A 242 23.32 20.12 -10.16
C ILE A 242 23.23 19.81 -8.66
N ALA A 243 22.75 18.61 -8.33
CA ALA A 243 22.85 18.05 -7.00
C ALA A 243 24.22 17.40 -6.81
N VAL A 244 24.88 17.68 -5.70
CA VAL A 244 26.22 17.20 -5.36
C VAL A 244 26.16 16.50 -4.01
N LYS A 245 26.63 15.25 -3.94
CA LYS A 245 26.82 14.54 -2.66
C LYS A 245 28.07 15.08 -1.95
N LEU A 246 27.99 15.23 -0.63
CA LEU A 246 29.03 15.76 0.24
C LEU A 246 29.18 14.87 1.47
N GLY A 247 30.36 14.90 2.08
CA GLY A 247 30.71 14.05 3.22
C GLY A 247 31.51 12.82 2.78
N GLU A 248 32.23 12.20 3.72
CA GLU A 248 33.01 10.98 3.43
C GLU A 248 32.10 9.79 3.11
N GLU A 249 30.89 9.77 3.67
CA GLU A 249 29.89 8.72 3.50
C GLU A 249 28.71 9.20 2.64
N ASN A 250 28.85 10.32 1.93
CA ASN A 250 27.79 10.96 1.13
C ASN A 250 26.52 11.30 1.93
N GLU A 251 26.66 11.60 3.22
CA GLU A 251 25.56 11.81 4.15
C GLU A 251 24.86 13.18 4.01
N ARG A 252 25.45 14.08 3.20
CA ARG A 252 24.93 15.42 2.92
C ARG A 252 24.85 15.68 1.43
N SER A 253 24.07 16.68 1.05
CA SER A 253 23.98 17.10 -0.34
C SER A 253 23.69 18.59 -0.49
N ILE A 254 24.12 19.16 -1.60
CA ILE A 254 23.77 20.53 -2.01
C ILE A 254 23.16 20.53 -3.40
N LEU A 255 22.25 21.47 -3.64
CA LEU A 255 21.70 21.78 -4.96
C LEU A 255 22.24 23.13 -5.41
N PHE A 256 23.00 23.14 -6.50
CA PHE A 256 23.53 24.35 -7.12
C PHE A 256 22.76 24.68 -8.40
N ASP A 257 22.32 25.93 -8.51
CA ASP A 257 21.70 26.47 -9.72
C ASP A 257 22.79 27.01 -10.64
N THR A 258 23.03 26.33 -11.75
CA THR A 258 24.08 26.71 -12.70
C THR A 258 23.73 27.93 -13.55
N GLU A 259 22.45 28.32 -13.63
CA GLU A 259 22.02 29.51 -14.35
C GLU A 259 22.17 30.77 -13.50
N LEU A 260 21.73 30.68 -12.25
CA LEU A 260 21.78 31.81 -11.31
C LEU A 260 23.08 31.86 -10.49
N LEU A 261 23.97 30.88 -10.69
CA LEU A 261 25.26 30.74 -9.98
C LEU A 261 25.11 30.83 -8.46
N ARG A 262 24.10 30.14 -7.92
CA ARG A 262 23.80 30.18 -6.48
C ARG A 262 23.53 28.78 -5.93
N MET A 263 23.84 28.61 -4.65
CA MET A 263 23.29 27.50 -3.88
C MET A 263 21.78 27.70 -3.72
N THR A 264 20.99 26.69 -4.11
CA THR A 264 19.54 26.69 -3.89
C THR A 264 19.23 26.21 -2.47
N CYS A 265 19.77 25.06 -2.08
CA CYS A 265 19.57 24.46 -0.77
C CYS A 265 20.61 23.38 -0.47
N GLY A 266 20.65 22.93 0.78
CA GLY A 266 21.37 21.73 1.20
C GLY A 266 20.49 20.88 2.10
N TRP A 267 20.75 19.58 2.16
CA TRP A 267 19.98 18.62 2.97
C TRP A 267 20.85 17.46 3.44
N GLU A 268 20.35 16.72 4.42
CA GLU A 268 20.94 15.49 4.95
C GLU A 268 20.05 14.29 4.60
N GLY A 269 20.65 13.10 4.54
CA GLY A 269 19.93 11.85 4.26
C GLY A 269 19.92 11.46 2.77
N ASN A 270 18.78 10.97 2.28
CA ASN A 270 18.69 10.40 0.93
C ASN A 270 18.99 11.41 -0.18
N PHE A 271 19.57 10.94 -1.29
CA PHE A 271 19.84 11.77 -2.47
C PHE A 271 18.58 12.03 -3.31
N VAL A 272 18.73 12.69 -4.47
CA VAL A 272 17.63 13.04 -5.38
C VAL A 272 16.84 11.79 -5.77
N LYS A 273 15.52 11.84 -5.55
CA LYS A 273 14.58 10.82 -6.05
C LYS A 273 14.06 11.24 -7.43
N THR A 274 14.10 10.31 -8.38
CA THR A 274 13.40 10.47 -9.66
C THR A 274 12.11 9.67 -9.62
N PHE A 275 11.02 10.26 -10.07
CA PHE A 275 9.74 9.57 -10.24
C PHE A 275 9.58 9.26 -11.74
N PRO A 276 9.07 8.07 -12.11
CA PRO A 276 8.62 7.82 -13.48
C PRO A 276 7.46 8.74 -13.87
#